data_AF-A0A4W4EHU9-F1
#
_entry.id   AF-A0A4W4EHU9-F1
#
_cell.length_a   1.000
_cell.length_b   1.000
_cell.length_c   1.000
_cell.angle_alpha   90.00
_cell.angle_beta   90.00
_cell.angle_gamma   90.00
#
_symmetry.space_group_name_H-M   'P 1'
#
loop_
_entity.id
_entity.type
_entity.pdbx_description
1 polymer ?
#
loop_
_entity_poly.entity_id
_entity_poly.type
_entity_poly.pdbx_seq_one_letter_code
_entity_poly.pdbx_strand_id
1 'polypeptide(L)'
;MGGVQNLSGLDAESLLKTRGVHGSFLARPSKKNVGDFSLSVRVDNTVTHIRIQNTGDYYDLYGGEKFATLSELVEYYTGNHGVLQDKDGTIIDLKYPLNCSDPTTERWYHGHLPGPNAERLLRERDDPGTFLVRESLSHPGSYVLSALTDEMCHSGRRVSHIKIMCNNDRYTVGGKDVFDSLVDLVDHFKRTGIEEISGTMVYLRQPYFSTRLNAADIDSRVKILDQKAVAKNGEGGDKSKAGFWEEFDALQKLDTKIKKSRDEGMRPENKSKNRYKNILPFDETRVILQDRDPHVVGSDYINANYVKNKMCEIGPQKVYIACQGCLATTVNDFWQMVWQEESHVIVMTTREVEKGRNKCVPYWPDPGASKEFGSYVVMSRRERDASDYKVRVLELAPLDKSGAVREIWQYQYLSWPDHGVPVEPGGVLSFLTEVNFRQQAFHDTGPMIIHCSAGIGRTGTIVVIDMLIETISSKGVDCDIDIQKCIQMVREQRSGMVQTEAQYRFIYLAVKQHIESEEAKSKARMETDTEYGNLSIQHRHQMASRKSSK
;
A
#
# COMPACT_ATOMS: atom_id res chain seq x y z
N MET A 1 -7.86 -1.90 -15.71
CA MET A 1 -9.33 -2.05 -15.66
C MET A 1 -9.67 -3.34 -16.36
N GLY A 2 -9.72 -4.44 -15.59
CA GLY A 2 -10.05 -5.75 -16.12
C GLY A 2 -11.48 -5.76 -16.66
N GLY A 3 -11.61 -5.92 -17.98
CA GLY A 3 -12.90 -6.00 -18.65
C GLY A 3 -13.60 -7.30 -18.27
N VAL A 4 -14.54 -7.24 -17.32
CA VAL A 4 -15.43 -8.36 -17.02
C VAL A 4 -16.37 -8.52 -18.22
N GLN A 5 -16.13 -9.52 -19.08
CA GLN A 5 -16.91 -9.73 -20.30
C GLN A 5 -18.41 -10.00 -20.03
N ASN A 6 -18.82 -10.27 -18.78
CA ASN A 6 -20.20 -10.65 -18.44
C ASN A 6 -20.90 -9.90 -17.28
N LEU A 7 -20.31 -8.83 -16.71
CA LEU A 7 -20.92 -8.12 -15.58
C LEU A 7 -22.17 -7.35 -16.02
N SER A 8 -23.34 -7.62 -15.42
CA SER A 8 -24.54 -6.82 -15.69
C SER A 8 -24.49 -5.46 -15.00
N GLY A 9 -25.39 -4.54 -15.37
CA GLY A 9 -25.51 -3.26 -14.66
C GLY A 9 -25.91 -3.44 -13.19
N LEU A 10 -26.80 -4.40 -12.91
CA LEU A 10 -27.24 -4.72 -11.55
C LEU A 10 -26.10 -5.33 -10.72
N ASP A 11 -25.33 -6.24 -11.32
CA ASP A 11 -24.18 -6.85 -10.64
C ASP A 11 -23.09 -5.81 -10.37
N ALA A 12 -22.85 -4.90 -11.32
CA ALA A 12 -21.91 -3.79 -11.15
C ALA A 12 -22.35 -2.84 -10.02
N GLU A 13 -23.65 -2.53 -9.95
CA GLU A 13 -24.21 -1.72 -8.88
C GLU A 13 -24.04 -2.39 -7.51
N SER A 14 -24.38 -3.68 -7.42
CA SER A 14 -24.15 -4.48 -6.21
C SER A 14 -22.68 -4.46 -5.81
N LEU A 15 -21.77 -4.70 -6.75
CA LEU A 15 -20.33 -4.80 -6.49
C LEU A 15 -19.72 -3.46 -6.03
N LEU A 16 -20.11 -2.35 -6.67
CA LEU A 16 -19.69 -1.00 -6.26
C LEU A 16 -20.25 -0.60 -4.88
N LYS A 17 -21.51 -0.95 -4.58
CA LYS A 17 -22.12 -0.66 -3.27
C LYS A 17 -21.53 -1.49 -2.14
N THR A 18 -21.15 -2.73 -2.43
CA THR A 18 -20.67 -3.68 -1.42
C THR A 18 -19.17 -3.60 -1.17
N ARG A 19 -18.36 -3.32 -2.21
CA ARG A 19 -16.89 -3.39 -2.12
C ARG A 19 -16.18 -2.08 -2.43
N GLY A 20 -16.85 -1.15 -3.11
CA GLY A 20 -16.32 0.17 -3.43
C GLY A 20 -16.62 1.23 -2.37
N VAL A 21 -16.00 2.39 -2.52
CA VAL A 21 -16.25 3.62 -1.76
C VAL A 21 -16.74 4.74 -2.70
N HIS A 22 -17.07 5.92 -2.18
CA HIS A 22 -17.39 7.07 -3.02
C HIS A 22 -16.24 7.37 -4.01
N GLY A 23 -16.58 7.56 -5.29
CA GLY A 23 -15.62 7.72 -6.38
C GLY A 23 -15.04 6.41 -6.90
N SER A 24 -15.47 5.24 -6.38
CA SER A 24 -15.12 3.95 -6.97
C SER A 24 -15.80 3.78 -8.33
N PHE A 25 -15.09 3.22 -9.30
CA PHE A 25 -15.61 3.03 -10.65
C PHE A 25 -15.12 1.74 -11.31
N LEU A 26 -15.87 1.25 -12.28
CA LEU A 26 -15.47 0.15 -13.15
C LEU A 26 -16.04 0.36 -14.56
N ALA A 27 -15.31 -0.11 -15.58
CA ALA A 27 -15.80 -0.16 -16.95
C ALA A 27 -16.15 -1.59 -17.34
N ARG A 28 -17.26 -1.75 -18.05
CA ARG A 28 -17.79 -3.04 -18.51
C ARG A 28 -18.42 -2.93 -19.90
N PRO A 29 -18.52 -4.03 -20.67
CA PRO A 29 -19.32 -4.03 -21.89
C PRO A 29 -20.79 -3.68 -21.64
N SER A 30 -21.42 -3.02 -22.61
CA SER A 30 -22.85 -2.68 -22.54
C SER A 30 -23.71 -3.86 -22.97
N LYS A 31 -24.58 -4.35 -22.06
CA LYS A 31 -25.61 -5.36 -22.42
C LYS A 31 -26.75 -4.79 -23.26
N LYS A 32 -26.97 -3.47 -23.23
CA LYS A 32 -28.06 -2.80 -23.97
C LYS A 32 -27.68 -2.52 -25.42
N ASN A 33 -26.41 -2.17 -25.69
CA ASN A 33 -25.91 -1.84 -27.02
C ASN A 33 -24.63 -2.63 -27.28
N VAL A 34 -24.71 -3.65 -28.11
CA VAL A 34 -23.56 -4.51 -28.45
C VAL A 34 -22.49 -3.68 -29.15
N GLY A 35 -21.24 -3.79 -28.67
CA GLY A 35 -20.08 -3.02 -29.17
C GLY A 35 -19.72 -1.81 -28.30
N ASP A 36 -20.67 -1.26 -27.53
CA ASP A 36 -20.43 -0.16 -26.61
C ASP A 36 -19.97 -0.64 -25.22
N PHE A 37 -19.46 0.31 -24.43
CA PHE A 37 -19.09 0.11 -23.03
C PHE A 37 -19.97 0.95 -22.10
N SER A 38 -19.92 0.64 -20.81
CA SER A 38 -20.55 1.41 -19.75
C SER A 38 -19.58 1.59 -18.59
N LEU A 39 -19.39 2.83 -18.18
CA LEU A 39 -18.66 3.22 -16.99
C LEU A 39 -19.65 3.32 -15.83
N SER A 40 -19.49 2.45 -14.83
CA SER A 40 -20.32 2.45 -13.62
C SER A 40 -19.53 3.12 -12.50
N VAL A 41 -20.09 4.14 -11.85
CA VAL A 41 -19.40 4.96 -10.86
C VAL A 41 -20.27 5.08 -9.61
N ARG A 42 -19.67 4.88 -8.43
CA ARG A 42 -20.33 5.10 -7.14
C ARG A 42 -20.23 6.56 -6.75
N VAL A 43 -21.37 7.24 -6.68
CA VAL A 43 -21.51 8.61 -6.19
C VAL A 43 -22.29 8.52 -4.88
N ASP A 44 -21.65 8.87 -3.76
CA ASP A 44 -22.11 8.57 -2.41
C ASP A 44 -22.67 7.13 -2.22
N ASN A 45 -24.00 7.02 -2.11
CA ASN A 45 -24.73 5.77 -1.90
C ASN A 45 -25.46 5.27 -3.17
N THR A 46 -25.35 5.98 -4.28
CA THR A 46 -25.94 5.60 -5.57
C THR A 46 -24.85 5.18 -6.56
N VAL A 47 -25.27 4.46 -7.60
CA VAL A 47 -24.39 4.08 -8.70
C VAL A 47 -24.95 4.66 -9.98
N THR A 48 -24.14 5.47 -10.65
CA THR A 48 -24.46 6.06 -11.95
C THR A 48 -23.81 5.24 -13.05
N HIS A 49 -24.52 5.03 -14.16
CA HIS A 49 -24.02 4.31 -15.32
C HIS A 49 -23.93 5.25 -16.52
N ILE A 50 -22.70 5.53 -16.96
CA ILE A 50 -22.41 6.37 -18.11
C ILE A 50 -22.13 5.45 -19.31
N ARG A 51 -22.74 5.73 -20.46
CA ARG A 51 -22.47 4.97 -21.70
C ARG A 51 -21.21 5.53 -22.35
N ILE A 52 -20.35 4.63 -22.81
CA ILE A 52 -19.19 4.92 -23.65
C ILE A 52 -19.47 4.31 -25.02
N GLN A 53 -19.59 5.17 -26.03
CA GLN A 53 -19.79 4.73 -27.40
C GLN A 53 -18.44 4.34 -28.01
N ASN A 54 -18.39 3.20 -28.69
CA ASN A 54 -17.24 2.78 -29.47
C ASN A 54 -17.64 2.71 -30.95
N THR A 55 -17.12 3.62 -31.77
CA THR A 55 -17.42 3.67 -33.20
C THR A 55 -16.51 2.79 -34.05
N GLY A 56 -15.49 2.18 -33.44
CA GLY A 56 -14.39 1.51 -34.14
C GLY A 56 -13.17 2.41 -34.37
N ASP A 57 -13.37 3.73 -34.37
CA ASP A 57 -12.29 4.71 -34.56
C ASP A 57 -11.87 5.39 -33.24
N TYR A 58 -12.80 5.55 -32.30
CA TYR A 58 -12.57 6.22 -31.01
C TYR A 58 -13.64 5.83 -29.98
N TYR A 59 -13.33 6.12 -28.72
CA TYR A 59 -14.21 6.02 -27.56
C TYR A 59 -14.73 7.41 -27.19
N ASP A 60 -16.05 7.55 -27.02
CA ASP A 60 -16.72 8.82 -26.73
C ASP A 60 -17.71 8.67 -25.56
N LEU A 61 -17.66 9.61 -24.61
CA LEU A 61 -18.62 9.78 -23.53
C LEU A 61 -19.69 10.81 -23.92
N TYR A 62 -20.75 10.35 -24.59
CA TYR A 62 -21.98 11.11 -24.85
C TYR A 62 -21.79 12.57 -25.30
N GLY A 63 -20.83 12.84 -26.21
CA GLY A 63 -20.56 14.18 -26.76
C GLY A 63 -19.48 14.97 -26.02
N GLY A 64 -18.67 14.29 -25.20
CA GLY A 64 -17.47 14.82 -24.58
C GLY A 64 -16.22 14.67 -25.46
N GLU A 65 -15.06 14.56 -24.80
CA GLU A 65 -13.77 14.33 -25.46
C GLU A 65 -13.69 12.91 -26.06
N LYS A 66 -12.87 12.76 -27.10
CA LYS A 66 -12.69 11.49 -27.84
C LYS A 66 -11.32 10.89 -27.55
N PHE A 67 -11.27 9.58 -27.33
CA PHE A 67 -10.06 8.87 -26.92
C PHE A 67 -9.75 7.68 -27.83
N ALA A 68 -8.47 7.33 -28.00
CA ALA A 68 -8.09 6.20 -28.83
C ALA A 68 -8.28 4.87 -28.09
N THR A 69 -8.12 4.86 -26.76
CA THR A 69 -8.35 3.68 -25.93
C THR A 69 -9.23 3.99 -24.72
N LEU A 70 -9.91 2.97 -24.20
CA LEU A 70 -10.66 3.07 -22.94
C LEU A 70 -9.73 3.43 -21.76
N SER A 71 -8.46 3.03 -21.81
CA SER A 71 -7.47 3.37 -20.79
C SER A 71 -7.15 4.87 -20.79
N GLU A 72 -6.89 5.47 -21.95
CA GLU A 72 -6.66 6.92 -22.07
C GLU A 72 -7.85 7.74 -21.58
N LEU A 73 -9.08 7.32 -21.92
CA LEU A 73 -10.31 7.93 -21.44
C LEU A 73 -10.34 7.97 -19.91
N VAL A 74 -10.02 6.85 -19.27
CA VAL A 74 -10.05 6.72 -17.82
C VAL A 74 -8.94 7.53 -17.17
N GLU A 75 -7.72 7.47 -17.71
CA GLU A 75 -6.57 8.24 -17.24
C GLU A 75 -6.85 9.74 -17.31
N TYR A 76 -7.48 10.22 -18.39
CA TYR A 76 -7.85 11.62 -18.56
C TYR A 76 -8.78 12.13 -17.44
N TYR A 77 -9.87 11.40 -17.16
CA TYR A 77 -10.84 11.81 -16.14
C TYR A 77 -10.37 11.50 -14.71
N THR A 78 -9.50 10.52 -14.50
CA THR A 78 -8.88 10.25 -13.19
C THR A 78 -7.79 11.28 -12.87
N GLY A 79 -7.11 11.81 -13.89
CA GLY A 79 -6.10 12.87 -13.77
C GLY A 79 -6.66 14.28 -13.59
N ASN A 80 -7.98 14.43 -13.39
CA ASN A 80 -8.70 15.72 -13.29
C ASN A 80 -8.51 16.63 -14.53
N HIS A 81 -8.25 16.05 -15.71
CA HIS A 81 -8.10 16.83 -16.94
C HIS A 81 -9.44 17.25 -17.57
N GLY A 82 -10.55 16.69 -17.09
CA GLY A 82 -11.91 17.06 -17.47
C GLY A 82 -12.92 16.75 -16.37
N VAL A 83 -14.15 17.26 -16.53
CA VAL A 83 -15.25 17.07 -15.57
C VAL A 83 -16.29 16.13 -16.17
N LEU A 84 -16.62 15.03 -15.47
CA LEU A 84 -17.79 14.22 -15.79
C LEU A 84 -18.99 14.74 -15.00
N GLN A 85 -20.13 14.89 -15.67
CA GLN A 85 -21.37 15.32 -15.04
C GLN A 85 -22.52 14.42 -15.49
N ASP A 86 -23.42 14.08 -14.56
CA ASP A 86 -24.69 13.45 -14.90
C ASP A 86 -25.68 14.49 -15.44
N LYS A 87 -26.81 14.03 -16.00
CA LYS A 87 -27.86 14.88 -16.60
C LYS A 87 -28.49 15.88 -15.64
N ASP A 88 -28.41 15.62 -14.34
CA ASP A 88 -28.89 16.50 -13.28
C ASP A 88 -27.84 17.53 -12.81
N GLY A 89 -26.63 17.51 -13.40
CA GLY A 89 -25.53 18.41 -13.05
C GLY A 89 -24.61 17.88 -11.93
N THR A 90 -24.86 16.67 -11.41
CA THR A 90 -24.01 16.05 -10.39
C THR A 90 -22.61 15.77 -10.97
N ILE A 91 -21.57 16.29 -10.33
CA ILE A 91 -20.17 16.02 -10.72
C ILE A 91 -19.81 14.59 -10.32
N ILE A 92 -19.21 13.86 -11.27
CA ILE A 92 -18.81 12.46 -11.11
C ILE A 92 -17.29 12.39 -11.06
N ASP A 93 -16.74 12.08 -9.88
CA ASP A 93 -15.31 11.91 -9.71
C ASP A 93 -14.90 10.44 -9.91
N LEU A 94 -13.94 10.18 -10.81
CA LEU A 94 -13.29 8.88 -10.93
C LEU A 94 -12.06 8.84 -10.03
N LYS A 95 -12.17 8.24 -8.84
CA LYS A 95 -11.08 8.23 -7.84
C LYS A 95 -10.43 6.86 -7.71
N TYR A 96 -11.23 5.81 -7.62
CA TYR A 96 -10.73 4.48 -7.23
C TYR A 96 -11.21 3.41 -8.22
N PRO A 97 -10.34 2.91 -9.12
CA PRO A 97 -10.73 1.81 -9.98
C PRO A 97 -11.00 0.58 -9.11
N LEU A 98 -12.20 0.01 -9.27
CA LEU A 98 -12.59 -1.21 -8.61
C LEU A 98 -12.19 -2.36 -9.53
N ASN A 99 -11.10 -3.04 -9.18
CA ASN A 99 -10.59 -4.14 -9.99
C ASN A 99 -11.47 -5.39 -9.83
N CYS A 100 -11.68 -6.11 -10.92
CA CYS A 100 -12.16 -7.49 -10.82
C CYS A 100 -11.05 -8.36 -10.21
N SER A 101 -11.43 -9.50 -9.61
CA SER A 101 -10.46 -10.54 -9.24
C SER A 101 -9.57 -10.87 -10.43
N ASP A 102 -8.28 -11.11 -10.16
CA ASP A 102 -7.36 -11.48 -11.22
C ASP A 102 -7.83 -12.81 -11.87
N PRO A 103 -7.70 -12.98 -13.20
CA PRO A 103 -8.13 -14.20 -13.91
C PRO A 103 -7.32 -15.44 -13.51
N THR A 104 -6.24 -15.26 -12.75
CA THR A 104 -5.41 -16.30 -12.19
C THR A 104 -4.67 -15.77 -10.97
N THR A 105 -4.37 -16.65 -10.02
CA THR A 105 -3.52 -16.34 -8.86
C THR A 105 -2.03 -16.47 -9.17
N GLU A 106 -1.68 -16.90 -10.38
CA GLU A 106 -0.31 -17.14 -10.81
C GLU A 106 0.56 -15.87 -10.83
N ARG A 107 1.78 -15.96 -10.27
CA ARG A 107 2.70 -14.81 -10.14
C ARG A 107 3.21 -14.26 -11.46
N TRP A 108 3.10 -14.98 -12.58
CA TRP A 108 3.50 -14.47 -13.90
C TRP A 108 2.46 -13.53 -14.53
N TYR A 109 1.30 -13.37 -13.91
CA TYR A 109 0.29 -12.40 -14.33
C TYR A 109 0.55 -11.03 -13.70
N HIS A 110 0.60 -10.00 -14.53
CA HIS A 110 0.90 -8.62 -14.13
C HIS A 110 -0.30 -7.70 -14.18
N GLY A 111 -1.46 -8.19 -14.65
CA GLY A 111 -2.66 -7.37 -14.81
C GLY A 111 -2.42 -6.22 -15.78
N HIS A 112 -2.80 -5.01 -15.35
CA HIS A 112 -2.66 -3.81 -16.14
C HIS A 112 -1.21 -3.34 -16.25
N LEU A 113 -0.51 -3.82 -17.28
CA LEU A 113 0.88 -3.45 -17.58
C LEU A 113 1.00 -2.99 -19.04
N PRO A 114 1.43 -1.75 -19.31
CA PRO A 114 1.68 -1.28 -20.68
C PRO A 114 2.79 -2.08 -21.37
N GLY A 115 2.67 -2.26 -22.69
CA GLY A 115 3.66 -2.97 -23.52
C GLY A 115 5.10 -2.46 -23.33
N PRO A 116 5.36 -1.15 -23.45
CA PRO A 116 6.70 -0.59 -23.23
C PRO A 116 7.27 -0.88 -21.83
N ASN A 117 6.42 -0.90 -20.79
CA ASN A 117 6.84 -1.25 -19.44
C ASN A 117 7.20 -2.74 -19.33
N ALA A 118 6.41 -3.63 -19.96
CA ALA A 118 6.74 -5.04 -20.05
C ALA A 118 8.06 -5.28 -20.78
N GLU A 119 8.32 -4.56 -21.87
CA GLU A 119 9.59 -4.64 -22.59
C GLU A 119 10.77 -4.24 -21.69
N ARG A 120 10.64 -3.13 -20.96
CA ARG A 120 11.66 -2.65 -20.02
C ARG A 120 11.97 -3.69 -18.94
N LEU A 121 10.94 -4.25 -18.29
CA LEU A 121 11.13 -5.28 -17.25
C LEU A 121 11.84 -6.53 -17.77
N LEU A 122 11.45 -7.00 -18.96
CA LEU A 122 12.03 -8.20 -19.57
C LEU A 122 13.47 -7.95 -20.03
N ARG A 123 13.76 -6.80 -20.66
CA ARG A 123 15.12 -6.43 -21.09
C ARG A 123 16.06 -6.16 -19.92
N GLU A 124 15.57 -5.56 -18.83
CA GLU A 124 16.39 -5.35 -17.61
C GLU A 124 16.82 -6.68 -16.95
N ARG A 125 16.01 -7.74 -17.08
CA ARG A 125 16.36 -9.09 -16.59
C ARG A 125 17.35 -9.81 -17.51
N ASP A 126 17.31 -9.51 -18.80
CA ASP A 126 18.22 -10.00 -19.84
C ASP A 126 18.46 -11.52 -19.82
N ASP A 127 17.37 -12.28 -19.71
CA ASP A 127 17.38 -13.74 -19.60
C ASP A 127 16.37 -14.37 -20.58
N PRO A 128 16.80 -14.91 -21.75
CA PRO A 128 15.91 -15.37 -22.80
C PRO A 128 14.96 -16.49 -22.36
N GLY A 129 13.74 -16.47 -22.90
CA GLY A 129 12.65 -17.34 -22.48
C GLY A 129 11.94 -16.87 -21.21
N THR A 130 12.35 -15.72 -20.65
CA THR A 130 11.58 -15.04 -19.60
C THR A 130 10.26 -14.52 -20.18
N PHE A 131 9.13 -14.81 -19.54
CA PHE A 131 7.81 -14.36 -19.99
C PHE A 131 6.93 -13.77 -18.88
N LEU A 132 5.93 -12.99 -19.26
CA LEU A 132 4.85 -12.51 -18.41
C LEU A 132 3.54 -12.40 -19.18
N VAL A 133 2.41 -12.39 -18.48
CA VAL A 133 1.09 -12.13 -19.08
C VAL A 133 0.50 -10.85 -18.48
N ARG A 134 -0.14 -10.05 -19.34
CA ARG A 134 -0.73 -8.75 -19.01
C ARG A 134 -2.05 -8.53 -19.74
N GLU A 135 -2.85 -7.57 -19.29
CA GLU A 135 -4.05 -7.13 -20.01
C GLU A 135 -3.69 -6.49 -21.37
N SER A 136 -4.58 -6.65 -22.34
CA SER A 136 -4.49 -5.93 -23.61
C SER A 136 -5.12 -4.54 -23.47
N LEU A 137 -4.32 -3.50 -23.67
CA LEU A 137 -4.80 -2.11 -23.67
C LEU A 137 -5.54 -1.73 -24.95
N SER A 138 -5.19 -2.38 -26.07
CA SER A 138 -5.81 -2.11 -27.37
C SER A 138 -7.12 -2.86 -27.57
N HIS A 139 -7.31 -4.00 -26.90
CA HIS A 139 -8.51 -4.83 -27.01
C HIS A 139 -9.00 -5.23 -25.62
N PRO A 140 -9.86 -4.42 -24.97
CA PRO A 140 -10.39 -4.71 -23.65
C PRO A 140 -10.99 -6.12 -23.55
N GLY A 141 -10.65 -6.84 -22.48
CA GLY A 141 -11.05 -8.24 -22.26
C GLY A 141 -10.15 -9.29 -22.94
N SER A 142 -9.17 -8.88 -23.74
CA SER A 142 -8.09 -9.74 -24.23
C SER A 142 -6.83 -9.58 -23.36
N TYR A 143 -5.88 -10.50 -23.52
CA TYR A 143 -4.60 -10.51 -22.82
C TYR A 143 -3.43 -10.52 -23.80
N VAL A 144 -2.22 -10.32 -23.30
CA VAL A 144 -0.97 -10.37 -24.07
C VAL A 144 0.07 -11.16 -23.29
N LEU A 145 0.62 -12.19 -23.91
CA LEU A 145 1.82 -12.89 -23.44
C LEU A 145 3.05 -12.18 -24.01
N SER A 146 3.87 -11.63 -23.13
CA SER A 146 5.11 -10.95 -23.52
C SER A 146 6.31 -11.82 -23.13
N ALA A 147 7.16 -12.17 -24.09
CA ALA A 147 8.29 -13.07 -23.87
C ALA A 147 9.58 -12.50 -24.46
N LEU A 148 10.67 -12.56 -23.70
CA LEU A 148 12.00 -12.19 -24.17
C LEU A 148 12.54 -13.29 -25.07
N THR A 149 12.84 -12.95 -26.32
CA THR A 149 13.37 -13.90 -27.31
C THR A 149 14.89 -13.84 -27.35
N ASP A 150 15.51 -14.84 -27.99
CA ASP A 150 16.96 -14.85 -28.25
C ASP A 150 17.37 -13.88 -29.37
N GLU A 151 16.41 -13.34 -30.12
CA GLU A 151 16.68 -12.42 -31.23
C GLU A 151 17.13 -11.05 -30.73
N MET A 152 18.12 -10.46 -31.41
CA MET A 152 18.64 -9.13 -31.13
C MET A 152 17.96 -8.08 -32.00
N CYS A 153 17.57 -6.96 -31.41
CA CYS A 153 17.17 -5.73 -32.08
C CYS A 153 18.11 -4.57 -31.69
N HIS A 154 17.97 -3.41 -32.35
CA HIS A 154 18.83 -2.23 -32.12
C HIS A 154 18.84 -1.74 -30.66
N SER A 155 17.79 -2.05 -29.89
CA SER A 155 17.60 -1.64 -28.49
C SER A 155 17.83 -2.77 -27.46
N GLY A 156 18.48 -3.87 -27.85
CA GLY A 156 18.73 -5.05 -27.00
C GLY A 156 17.99 -6.29 -27.50
N ARG A 157 17.71 -7.26 -26.63
CA ARG A 157 16.92 -8.43 -27.02
C ARG A 157 15.47 -8.06 -27.37
N ARG A 158 14.94 -8.70 -28.40
CA ARG A 158 13.58 -8.52 -28.90
C ARG A 158 12.59 -9.16 -27.92
N VAL A 159 11.52 -8.43 -27.63
CA VAL A 159 10.39 -8.93 -26.84
C VAL A 159 9.25 -9.21 -27.81
N SER A 160 8.78 -10.45 -27.81
CA SER A 160 7.59 -10.86 -28.56
C SER A 160 6.33 -10.57 -27.74
N HIS A 161 5.29 -10.06 -28.41
CA HIS A 161 3.99 -9.80 -27.81
C HIS A 161 2.91 -10.61 -28.53
N ILE A 162 2.47 -11.70 -27.90
CA ILE A 162 1.51 -12.65 -28.46
C ILE A 162 0.13 -12.33 -27.87
N LYS A 163 -0.83 -12.01 -28.73
CA LYS A 163 -2.20 -11.68 -28.31
C LYS A 163 -2.93 -12.96 -27.88
N ILE A 164 -3.52 -12.93 -26.69
CA ILE A 164 -4.41 -13.97 -26.19
C ILE A 164 -5.83 -13.43 -26.26
N MET A 165 -6.67 -14.05 -27.08
CA MET A 165 -8.08 -13.72 -27.24
C MET A 165 -8.89 -14.53 -26.22
N CYS A 166 -9.89 -13.88 -25.61
CA CYS A 166 -10.85 -14.50 -24.70
C CYS A 166 -12.23 -14.42 -25.33
N ASN A 167 -12.81 -15.57 -25.67
CA ASN A 167 -14.14 -15.71 -26.25
C ASN A 167 -14.94 -16.73 -25.42
N ASN A 168 -16.07 -16.31 -24.85
CA ASN A 168 -16.92 -17.16 -23.99
C ASN A 168 -16.14 -17.86 -22.87
N ASP A 169 -15.32 -17.10 -22.13
CA ASP A 169 -14.47 -17.60 -21.03
C ASP A 169 -13.47 -18.69 -21.45
N ARG A 170 -13.14 -18.78 -22.74
CA ARG A 170 -12.07 -19.64 -23.27
C ARG A 170 -11.00 -18.84 -23.97
N TYR A 171 -9.76 -19.31 -23.86
CA TYR A 171 -8.55 -18.59 -24.24
C TYR A 171 -7.86 -19.22 -25.46
N THR A 172 -7.36 -18.41 -26.37
CA THR A 172 -6.58 -18.88 -27.53
C THR A 172 -5.60 -17.80 -28.02
N VAL A 173 -4.50 -18.21 -28.64
CA VAL A 173 -3.55 -17.31 -29.34
C VAL A 173 -3.87 -17.16 -30.83
N GLY A 174 -5.02 -17.66 -31.29
CA GLY A 174 -5.45 -17.63 -32.70
C GLY A 174 -5.15 -18.90 -33.50
N GLY A 175 -4.67 -19.95 -32.83
CA GLY A 175 -4.49 -21.29 -33.40
C GLY A 175 -5.73 -22.17 -33.28
N LYS A 176 -5.57 -23.48 -33.53
CA LYS A 176 -6.64 -24.49 -33.33
C LYS A 176 -6.93 -24.77 -31.86
N ASP A 177 -5.93 -24.57 -31.00
CA ASP A 177 -6.03 -24.88 -29.59
C ASP A 177 -6.79 -23.79 -28.84
N VAL A 178 -7.70 -24.24 -27.98
CA VAL A 178 -8.56 -23.41 -27.14
C VAL A 178 -8.52 -23.98 -25.72
N PHE A 179 -8.31 -23.11 -24.74
CA PHE A 179 -8.03 -23.47 -23.35
C PHE A 179 -9.11 -22.92 -22.42
N ASP A 180 -9.35 -23.61 -21.30
CA ASP A 180 -10.37 -23.22 -20.33
C ASP A 180 -9.86 -22.17 -19.33
N SER A 181 -8.54 -22.06 -19.18
CA SER A 181 -7.91 -21.03 -18.35
C SER A 181 -6.61 -20.49 -18.96
N LEU A 182 -6.20 -19.29 -18.52
CA LEU A 182 -4.88 -18.75 -18.85
C LEU A 182 -3.74 -19.66 -18.35
N VAL A 183 -3.96 -20.40 -17.25
CA VAL A 183 -2.97 -21.33 -16.69
C VAL A 183 -2.74 -22.50 -17.64
N ASP A 184 -3.82 -23.11 -18.13
CA ASP A 184 -3.75 -24.23 -19.08
C ASP A 184 -3.08 -23.80 -20.40
N LEU A 185 -3.41 -22.60 -20.88
CA LEU A 185 -2.78 -21.99 -22.06
C LEU A 185 -1.27 -21.85 -21.86
N VAL A 186 -0.84 -21.24 -20.75
CA VAL A 186 0.57 -21.02 -20.47
C VAL A 186 1.31 -22.34 -20.26
N ASP A 187 0.74 -23.29 -19.53
CA ASP A 187 1.37 -24.59 -19.27
C ASP A 187 1.48 -25.48 -20.49
N HIS A 188 0.55 -25.36 -21.44
CA HIS A 188 0.68 -25.97 -22.76
C HIS A 188 1.89 -25.37 -23.51
N PHE A 189 1.94 -24.05 -23.65
CA PHE A 189 2.98 -23.37 -24.42
C PHE A 189 4.37 -23.35 -23.76
N LYS A 190 4.47 -23.59 -22.45
CA LYS A 190 5.75 -23.94 -21.79
C LYS A 190 6.37 -25.22 -22.34
N ARG A 191 5.56 -26.18 -22.80
CA ARG A 191 6.02 -27.48 -23.32
C ARG A 191 6.27 -27.46 -24.82
N THR A 192 5.39 -26.78 -25.56
CA THR A 192 5.40 -26.80 -27.02
C THR A 192 6.17 -25.63 -27.64
N GLY A 193 6.25 -24.49 -26.95
CA GLY A 193 6.65 -23.22 -27.56
C GLY A 193 5.55 -22.66 -28.46
N ILE A 194 5.70 -21.40 -28.87
CA ILE A 194 4.75 -20.70 -29.74
C ILE A 194 5.46 -20.33 -31.03
N GLU A 195 4.93 -20.76 -32.17
CA GLU A 195 5.42 -20.36 -33.49
C GLU A 195 4.72 -19.06 -33.92
N GLU A 196 5.50 -18.03 -34.21
CA GLU A 196 5.00 -16.79 -34.80
C GLU A 196 4.73 -16.97 -36.31
N ILE A 197 3.92 -16.08 -36.90
CA ILE A 197 3.66 -16.06 -38.36
C ILE A 197 4.96 -15.87 -39.17
N SER A 198 5.96 -15.22 -38.58
CA SER A 198 7.31 -15.07 -39.12
C SER A 198 8.10 -16.39 -39.21
N GLY A 199 7.63 -17.46 -38.55
CA GLY A 199 8.35 -18.72 -38.35
C GLY A 199 9.28 -18.72 -37.13
N THR A 200 9.38 -17.62 -36.37
CA THR A 200 10.18 -17.56 -35.14
C THR A 200 9.51 -18.37 -34.03
N MET A 201 10.25 -19.26 -33.38
CA MET A 201 9.81 -19.97 -32.18
C MET A 201 10.07 -19.16 -30.90
N VAL A 202 9.02 -18.96 -30.10
CA VAL A 202 9.05 -18.31 -28.79
C VAL A 202 8.87 -19.35 -27.70
N TYR A 203 9.85 -19.48 -26.81
CA TYR A 203 9.83 -20.46 -25.73
C TYR A 203 9.53 -19.79 -24.39
N LEU A 204 8.63 -20.40 -23.61
CA LEU A 204 8.28 -19.95 -22.26
C LEU A 204 9.06 -20.79 -21.25
N ARG A 205 10.26 -20.33 -20.89
CA ARG A 205 11.18 -21.09 -20.04
C ARG A 205 11.01 -20.74 -18.57
N GLN A 206 11.00 -19.44 -18.24
CA GLN A 206 10.87 -18.97 -16.86
C GLN A 206 9.91 -17.78 -16.74
N PRO A 207 9.10 -17.73 -15.69
CA PRO A 207 8.22 -16.59 -15.47
C PRO A 207 8.99 -15.36 -14.95
N TYR A 208 8.52 -14.17 -15.33
CA TYR A 208 8.78 -12.92 -14.61
C TYR A 208 7.70 -12.75 -13.54
N PHE A 209 8.05 -12.94 -12.28
CA PHE A 209 7.10 -12.84 -11.19
C PHE A 209 6.73 -11.38 -10.86
N SER A 210 5.44 -11.14 -10.69
CA SER A 210 4.87 -9.90 -10.20
C SER A 210 4.72 -9.95 -8.68
N THR A 211 5.03 -8.84 -8.02
CA THR A 211 4.73 -8.62 -6.59
C THR A 211 3.43 -7.87 -6.39
N ARG A 212 2.86 -7.27 -7.44
CA ARG A 212 1.49 -6.73 -7.45
C ARG A 212 0.50 -7.86 -7.17
N LEU A 213 -0.54 -7.56 -6.41
CA LEU A 213 -1.74 -8.37 -6.28
C LEU A 213 -2.96 -7.48 -6.05
N ASN A 214 -4.14 -7.97 -6.42
CA ASN A 214 -5.38 -7.47 -5.85
C ASN A 214 -5.41 -7.80 -4.35
N ALA A 215 -5.75 -6.83 -3.51
CA ALA A 215 -5.81 -7.00 -2.06
C ALA A 215 -6.73 -8.16 -1.65
N ALA A 216 -7.90 -8.30 -2.27
CA ALA A 216 -8.84 -9.39 -2.01
C ALA A 216 -8.22 -10.80 -2.21
N ASP A 217 -7.23 -10.92 -3.09
CA ASP A 217 -6.57 -12.19 -3.43
C ASP A 217 -5.33 -12.47 -2.56
N ILE A 218 -5.11 -11.70 -1.48
CA ILE A 218 -3.91 -11.84 -0.64
C ILE A 218 -3.79 -13.21 0.04
N ASP A 219 -4.89 -13.86 0.41
CA ASP A 219 -4.85 -15.20 1.00
C ASP A 219 -4.25 -16.21 0.01
N SER A 220 -4.65 -16.15 -1.25
CA SER A 220 -4.09 -16.97 -2.32
C SER A 220 -2.60 -16.67 -2.51
N ARG A 221 -2.18 -15.39 -2.48
CA ARG A 221 -0.77 -15.02 -2.56
C ARG A 221 0.05 -15.57 -1.39
N VAL A 222 -0.46 -15.47 -0.16
CA VAL A 222 0.22 -16.01 1.03
C VAL A 222 0.42 -17.52 0.89
N LYS A 223 -0.61 -18.26 0.46
CA LYS A 223 -0.51 -19.70 0.20
C LYS A 223 0.56 -20.03 -0.83
N ILE A 224 0.64 -19.27 -1.93
CA ILE A 224 1.65 -19.46 -2.97
C ILE A 224 3.07 -19.18 -2.44
N LEU A 225 3.25 -18.13 -1.64
CA LEU A 225 4.57 -17.77 -1.10
C LEU A 225 5.03 -18.71 0.02
N ASP A 226 4.10 -19.35 0.73
CA ASP A 226 4.40 -20.39 1.73
C ASP A 226 4.76 -21.74 1.09
N GLN A 227 4.35 -22.00 -0.17
CA GLN A 227 4.77 -23.20 -0.88
C GLN A 227 6.30 -23.16 -1.08
N LYS A 228 6.98 -24.16 -0.53
CA LYS A 228 8.39 -24.41 -0.85
C LYS A 228 8.46 -24.78 -2.32
N ALA A 229 9.35 -24.16 -3.09
CA ALA A 229 9.54 -24.53 -4.48
C ALA A 229 9.82 -26.04 -4.57
N VAL A 230 8.89 -26.78 -5.16
CA VAL A 230 9.07 -28.22 -5.39
C VAL A 230 10.27 -28.33 -6.31
N ALA A 231 11.34 -28.94 -5.81
CA ALA A 231 12.51 -29.26 -6.62
C ALA A 231 12.05 -30.12 -7.81
N LYS A 232 11.84 -29.49 -8.96
CA LYS A 232 11.80 -30.21 -10.23
C LYS A 232 13.24 -30.53 -10.57
N ASN A 233 13.53 -31.82 -10.55
CA ASN A 233 14.78 -32.50 -10.88
C ASN A 233 15.72 -32.66 -9.70
N GLY A 234 15.72 -33.88 -9.16
CA GLY A 234 16.62 -34.30 -8.11
C GLY A 234 18.05 -34.40 -8.61
N GLU A 235 18.84 -33.39 -8.33
CA GLU A 235 20.27 -33.50 -8.07
C GLU A 235 20.59 -32.60 -6.87
N GLY A 236 21.36 -33.15 -5.94
CA GLY A 236 21.39 -32.71 -4.54
C GLY A 236 21.93 -31.30 -4.30
N GLY A 237 21.45 -30.70 -3.21
CA GLY A 237 22.25 -29.75 -2.45
C GLY A 237 21.85 -28.27 -2.51
N ASP A 238 20.56 -27.91 -2.47
CA ASP A 238 20.20 -26.66 -1.80
C ASP A 238 18.81 -26.79 -1.16
N LYS A 239 18.64 -26.25 0.05
CA LYS A 239 17.31 -26.19 0.68
C LYS A 239 16.48 -25.23 -0.17
N SER A 240 15.68 -25.76 -1.09
CA SER A 240 14.74 -24.98 -1.90
C SER A 240 14.00 -23.97 -1.01
N LYS A 241 14.32 -22.69 -1.19
CA LYS A 241 13.89 -21.60 -0.31
C LYS A 241 12.45 -21.21 -0.69
N ALA A 242 11.63 -20.84 0.29
CA ALA A 242 10.21 -20.54 0.10
C ALA A 242 10.00 -19.24 -0.69
N GLY A 243 8.81 -19.04 -1.28
CA GLY A 243 8.51 -17.86 -2.10
C GLY A 243 8.69 -16.52 -1.37
N PHE A 244 8.39 -16.46 -0.06
CA PHE A 244 8.69 -15.29 0.77
C PHE A 244 10.18 -14.94 0.81
N TRP A 245 11.05 -15.96 0.91
CA TRP A 245 12.50 -15.76 0.90
C TRP A 245 12.95 -15.20 -0.45
N GLU A 246 12.43 -15.70 -1.57
CA GLU A 246 12.78 -15.21 -2.90
C GLU A 246 12.41 -13.73 -3.09
N GLU A 247 11.19 -13.34 -2.72
CA GLU A 247 10.75 -11.94 -2.82
C GLU A 247 11.54 -11.02 -1.88
N PHE A 248 11.85 -11.47 -0.67
CA PHE A 248 12.66 -10.72 0.27
C PHE A 248 14.13 -10.59 -0.20
N ASP A 249 14.72 -11.67 -0.72
CA ASP A 249 16.09 -11.67 -1.26
C ASP A 249 16.22 -10.75 -2.50
N ALA A 250 15.19 -10.73 -3.36
CA ALA A 250 15.13 -9.79 -4.48
C ALA A 250 15.15 -8.34 -4.00
N LEU A 251 14.40 -8.02 -2.93
CA LEU A 251 14.42 -6.70 -2.31
C LEU A 251 15.80 -6.35 -1.73
N GLN A 252 16.49 -7.29 -1.08
CA GLN A 252 17.86 -7.09 -0.59
C GLN A 252 18.86 -6.76 -1.72
N LYS A 253 18.68 -7.33 -2.91
CA LYS A 253 19.50 -7.02 -4.09
C LYS A 253 19.20 -5.64 -4.67
N LEU A 254 17.99 -5.12 -4.50
CA LEU A 254 17.65 -3.76 -4.91
C LEU A 254 18.34 -2.72 -4.02
N ASP A 255 18.51 -3.00 -2.73
CA ASP A 255 19.18 -2.09 -1.78
C ASP A 255 20.61 -1.75 -2.21
N THR A 256 21.32 -2.64 -2.92
CA THR A 256 22.70 -2.37 -3.40
C THR A 256 22.74 -1.26 -4.46
N LYS A 257 21.59 -0.93 -5.05
CA LYS A 257 21.45 0.16 -6.02
C LYS A 257 21.20 1.52 -5.34
N ILE A 258 20.80 1.54 -4.07
CA ILE A 258 20.51 2.78 -3.33
C ILE A 258 21.83 3.46 -2.93
N LYS A 259 22.19 4.51 -3.67
CA LYS A 259 23.38 5.33 -3.42
C LYS A 259 22.99 6.69 -2.81
N LYS A 260 22.50 6.67 -1.57
CA LYS A 260 22.12 7.88 -0.83
C LYS A 260 23.16 8.24 0.24
N SER A 261 23.47 9.52 0.37
CA SER A 261 24.44 10.03 1.34
C SER A 261 23.91 9.93 2.77
N ARG A 262 24.83 9.78 3.72
CA ARG A 262 24.58 9.68 5.17
C ARG A 262 25.65 10.47 5.93
N ASP A 263 26.18 11.50 5.29
CA ASP A 263 27.40 12.19 5.68
C ASP A 263 27.20 12.94 6.99
N GLU A 264 26.00 13.49 7.21
CA GLU A 264 25.63 14.18 8.45
C GLU A 264 25.68 13.23 9.65
N GLY A 265 25.23 11.99 9.47
CA GLY A 265 25.33 10.95 10.51
C GLY A 265 26.76 10.46 10.78
N MET A 266 27.67 10.62 9.82
CA MET A 266 29.08 10.19 9.95
C MET A 266 29.99 11.23 10.61
N ARG A 267 29.51 12.48 10.76
CA ARG A 267 30.25 13.56 11.41
C ARG A 267 30.77 13.14 12.81
N PRO A 268 32.01 13.50 13.18
CA PRO A 268 32.57 13.19 14.50
C PRO A 268 31.66 13.59 15.66
N GLU A 269 31.02 14.76 15.57
CA GLU A 269 30.13 15.35 16.57
C GLU A 269 28.84 14.54 16.77
N ASN A 270 28.38 13.86 15.71
CA ASN A 270 27.13 13.11 15.68
C ASN A 270 27.31 11.62 16.04
N LYS A 271 28.55 11.12 16.13
CA LYS A 271 28.82 9.70 16.43
C LYS A 271 28.16 9.22 17.72
N SER A 272 28.17 10.04 18.77
CA SER A 272 27.57 9.73 20.07
C SER A 272 26.04 9.88 20.09
N LYS A 273 25.46 10.51 19.07
CA LYS A 273 24.00 10.62 18.87
C LYS A 273 23.42 9.41 18.14
N ASN A 274 24.26 8.48 17.67
CA ASN A 274 23.86 7.25 16.98
C ASN A 274 23.91 6.05 17.92
N ARG A 275 22.77 5.36 18.11
CA ARG A 275 22.72 4.12 18.89
C ARG A 275 23.58 3.03 18.25
N TYR A 276 23.61 2.99 16.92
CA TYR A 276 24.42 2.06 16.15
C TYR A 276 25.24 2.83 15.13
N LYS A 277 26.55 2.64 15.16
CA LYS A 277 27.53 3.36 14.31
C LYS A 277 27.19 3.35 12.81
N ASN A 278 26.61 2.25 12.32
CA ASN A 278 26.40 2.03 10.89
C ASN A 278 24.93 2.19 10.46
N ILE A 279 24.02 2.55 11.38
CA ILE A 279 22.61 2.76 11.07
C ILE A 279 22.34 4.26 11.18
N LEU A 280 22.46 4.93 10.03
CA LEU A 280 22.44 6.38 9.92
C LEU A 280 21.25 6.83 9.04
N PRO A 281 20.67 8.01 9.31
CA PRO A 281 19.64 8.56 8.46
C PRO A 281 20.22 8.99 7.10
N PHE A 282 19.43 8.90 6.03
CA PHE A 282 19.80 9.54 4.77
C PHE A 282 19.72 11.05 4.91
N ASP A 283 20.69 11.78 4.34
CA ASP A 283 20.77 13.23 4.51
C ASP A 283 19.57 13.95 3.87
N GLU A 284 19.10 13.48 2.72
CA GLU A 284 17.97 14.05 1.95
C GLU A 284 16.66 14.12 2.75
N THR A 285 16.45 13.16 3.64
CA THR A 285 15.15 12.97 4.34
C THR A 285 15.31 13.00 5.84
N ARG A 286 16.49 13.35 6.37
CA ARG A 286 16.69 13.42 7.81
C ARG A 286 15.84 14.54 8.40
N VAL A 287 15.44 14.37 9.64
CA VAL A 287 14.89 15.50 10.40
C VAL A 287 16.03 16.44 10.78
N ILE A 288 15.84 17.73 10.51
CA ILE A 288 16.80 18.80 10.83
C ILE A 288 16.24 19.54 12.04
N LEU A 289 16.94 19.50 13.18
CA LEU A 289 16.47 20.17 14.40
C LEU A 289 16.54 21.69 14.22
N GLN A 290 15.41 22.36 14.44
CA GLN A 290 15.26 23.81 14.36
C GLN A 290 15.65 24.48 15.70
N ASP A 291 15.79 25.81 15.68
CA ASP A 291 16.13 26.62 16.86
C ASP A 291 17.41 26.14 17.57
N ARG A 292 18.43 25.80 16.77
CA ARG A 292 19.76 25.37 17.22
C ARG A 292 20.80 26.42 16.86
N ASP A 293 21.89 26.48 17.63
CA ASP A 293 23.00 27.38 17.33
C ASP A 293 23.68 26.93 16.01
N PRO A 294 23.61 27.74 14.94
CA PRO A 294 24.20 27.39 13.65
C PRO A 294 25.73 27.34 13.68
N HIS A 295 26.38 27.90 14.72
CA HIS A 295 27.83 27.84 14.89
C HIS A 295 28.29 26.54 15.56
N VAL A 296 27.37 25.77 16.16
CA VAL A 296 27.66 24.48 16.77
C VAL A 296 27.42 23.38 15.75
N VAL A 297 28.50 22.84 15.19
CA VAL A 297 28.44 21.76 14.19
C VAL A 297 27.71 20.53 14.75
N GLY A 298 26.72 20.03 14.02
CA GLY A 298 25.91 18.87 14.41
C GLY A 298 24.85 19.15 15.47
N SER A 299 24.60 20.41 15.83
CA SER A 299 23.52 20.81 16.75
C SER A 299 22.13 20.50 16.19
N ASP A 300 21.99 20.51 14.86
CA ASP A 300 20.78 20.24 14.08
C ASP A 300 20.49 18.74 13.88
N TYR A 301 21.32 17.85 14.42
CA TYR A 301 21.28 16.43 14.12
C TYR A 301 20.43 15.62 15.09
N ILE A 302 19.53 14.80 14.54
CA ILE A 302 18.89 13.66 15.18
C ILE A 302 18.85 12.47 14.22
N ASN A 303 18.99 11.24 14.74
CA ASN A 303 18.89 10.02 13.92
C ASN A 303 17.41 9.67 13.67
N ALA A 304 16.80 10.39 12.73
CA ALA A 304 15.42 10.27 12.31
C ALA A 304 15.27 10.62 10.83
N ASN A 305 14.31 10.01 10.13
CA ASN A 305 13.94 10.38 8.76
C ASN A 305 12.43 10.59 8.64
N TYR A 306 12.03 11.56 7.83
CA TYR A 306 10.68 11.62 7.30
C TYR A 306 10.43 10.45 6.36
N VAL A 307 9.27 9.83 6.50
CA VAL A 307 8.80 8.76 5.63
C VAL A 307 7.36 9.08 5.23
N LYS A 308 7.10 9.12 3.93
CA LYS A 308 5.77 9.38 3.36
C LYS A 308 5.43 8.34 2.29
N ASN A 309 4.14 8.13 2.05
CA ASN A 309 3.69 7.19 1.03
C ASN A 309 3.78 7.81 -0.38
N LYS A 310 4.92 7.64 -1.06
CA LYS A 310 5.10 8.17 -2.43
C LYS A 310 4.33 7.39 -3.51
N MET A 311 3.61 6.32 -3.14
CA MET A 311 2.87 5.46 -4.08
C MET A 311 1.40 5.87 -4.24
N CYS A 312 0.91 6.77 -3.40
CA CYS A 312 -0.43 7.31 -3.49
C CYS A 312 -0.35 8.78 -3.92
N GLU A 313 -1.17 9.19 -4.89
CA GLU A 313 -1.15 10.55 -5.45
C GLU A 313 -2.39 11.37 -5.04
N ILE A 314 -3.38 10.73 -4.42
CA ILE A 314 -4.69 11.34 -4.15
C ILE A 314 -4.90 11.50 -2.64
N GLY A 315 -5.24 12.72 -2.23
CA GLY A 315 -5.68 13.06 -0.88
C GLY A 315 -4.57 13.39 0.13
N PRO A 316 -4.93 13.96 1.30
CA PRO A 316 -4.00 14.17 2.40
C PRO A 316 -3.51 12.82 2.91
N GLN A 317 -2.21 12.68 3.12
CA GLN A 317 -1.60 11.44 3.57
C GLN A 317 -0.92 11.63 4.92
N LYS A 318 -0.99 10.59 5.74
CA LYS A 318 -0.15 10.52 6.94
C LYS A 318 1.32 10.61 6.56
N VAL A 319 2.03 11.45 7.29
CA VAL A 319 3.49 11.52 7.28
C VAL A 319 4.00 10.86 8.54
N TYR A 320 5.12 10.17 8.44
CA TYR A 320 5.75 9.47 9.56
C TYR A 320 7.15 10.03 9.79
N ILE A 321 7.62 9.94 11.02
CA ILE A 321 9.03 10.08 11.35
C ILE A 321 9.53 8.75 11.91
N ALA A 322 10.44 8.10 11.18
CA ALA A 322 11.08 6.88 11.63
C ALA A 322 12.41 7.20 12.32
N CYS A 323 12.52 6.93 13.62
CA CYS A 323 13.71 7.27 14.41
C CYS A 323 14.20 6.13 15.31
N GLN A 324 15.44 6.25 15.79
CA GLN A 324 16.01 5.29 16.75
C GLN A 324 15.43 5.47 18.16
N GLY A 325 15.57 4.46 19.02
CA GLY A 325 15.27 4.60 20.44
C GLY A 325 16.23 5.56 21.13
N CYS A 326 15.69 6.48 21.94
CA CYS A 326 16.42 7.55 22.61
C CYS A 326 17.64 7.05 23.38
N LEU A 327 18.77 7.73 23.21
CA LEU A 327 19.94 7.64 24.10
C LEU A 327 19.81 8.68 25.19
N ALA A 328 20.54 8.52 26.30
CA ALA A 328 20.57 9.53 27.36
C ALA A 328 20.97 10.92 26.84
N THR A 329 21.85 10.97 25.84
CA THR A 329 22.34 12.20 25.20
C THR A 329 21.39 12.80 24.18
N THR A 330 20.36 12.08 23.72
CA THR A 330 19.46 12.52 22.64
C THR A 330 18.02 12.71 23.09
N VAL A 331 17.71 12.58 24.39
CA VAL A 331 16.33 12.78 24.89
C VAL A 331 15.84 14.20 24.64
N ASN A 332 16.71 15.20 24.84
CA ASN A 332 16.35 16.61 24.63
C ASN A 332 16.13 16.90 23.13
N ASP A 333 16.97 16.33 22.27
CA ASP A 333 16.83 16.41 20.81
C ASP A 333 15.53 15.74 20.33
N PHE A 334 15.13 14.63 20.97
CA PHE A 334 13.87 13.97 20.67
C PHE A 334 12.66 14.87 20.97
N TRP A 335 12.64 15.54 22.13
CA TRP A 335 11.54 16.45 22.45
C TRP A 335 11.53 17.72 21.61
N GLN A 336 12.70 18.24 21.20
CA GLN A 336 12.77 19.27 20.17
C GLN A 336 12.09 18.82 18.87
N MET A 337 12.41 17.61 18.39
CA MET A 337 11.78 17.05 17.21
C MET A 337 10.26 16.94 17.38
N VAL A 338 9.78 16.36 18.48
CA VAL A 338 8.33 16.26 18.75
C VAL A 338 7.65 17.61 18.70
N TRP A 339 8.28 18.64 19.29
CA TRP A 339 7.73 20.00 19.31
C TRP A 339 7.75 20.66 17.93
N GLN A 340 8.89 20.74 17.25
CA GLN A 340 8.98 21.47 15.97
C GLN A 340 8.10 20.83 14.89
N GLU A 341 7.91 19.52 14.94
CA GLU A 341 7.14 18.76 13.95
C GLU A 341 5.66 18.66 14.32
N GLU A 342 5.22 19.35 15.38
CA GLU A 342 3.81 19.36 15.82
C GLU A 342 3.19 17.96 15.93
N SER A 343 4.00 17.01 16.38
CA SER A 343 3.66 15.59 16.44
C SER A 343 2.86 15.31 17.70
N HIS A 344 1.62 14.81 17.56
CA HIS A 344 0.76 14.49 18.71
C HIS A 344 0.81 13.01 19.11
N VAL A 345 1.27 12.13 18.23
CA VAL A 345 1.28 10.68 18.46
C VAL A 345 2.68 10.11 18.32
N ILE A 346 3.12 9.36 19.34
CA ILE A 346 4.39 8.66 19.39
C ILE A 346 4.13 7.16 19.54
N VAL A 347 4.72 6.35 18.66
CA VAL A 347 4.61 4.89 18.64
C VAL A 347 5.97 4.28 18.97
N MET A 348 6.09 3.66 20.14
CA MET A 348 7.26 2.94 20.62
C MET A 348 7.03 1.43 20.49
N THR A 349 7.87 0.73 19.72
CA THR A 349 7.68 -0.71 19.41
C THR A 349 8.74 -1.59 20.09
N THR A 350 9.17 -1.20 21.28
CA THR A 350 10.19 -1.90 22.06
C THR A 350 9.97 -1.68 23.55
N ARG A 351 10.46 -2.62 24.36
CA ARG A 351 10.72 -2.35 25.78
C ARG A 351 11.99 -1.51 25.91
N GLU A 352 12.18 -0.88 27.06
CA GLU A 352 13.37 -0.10 27.39
C GLU A 352 14.63 -0.98 27.35
N VAL A 353 14.49 -2.19 27.92
CA VAL A 353 15.53 -3.22 28.00
C VAL A 353 14.95 -4.54 27.51
N GLU A 354 15.67 -5.22 26.61
CA GLU A 354 15.34 -6.56 26.13
C GLU A 354 16.59 -7.42 26.23
N LYS A 355 16.48 -8.60 26.86
CA LYS A 355 17.61 -9.51 27.17
C LYS A 355 18.83 -8.81 27.79
N GLY A 356 18.58 -7.89 28.72
CA GLY A 356 19.63 -7.12 29.39
C GLY A 356 20.36 -6.09 28.51
N ARG A 357 19.86 -5.81 27.30
CA ARG A 357 20.41 -4.78 26.41
C ARG A 357 19.45 -3.60 26.31
N ASN A 358 19.98 -2.40 26.51
CA ASN A 358 19.23 -1.15 26.38
C ASN A 358 18.81 -0.92 24.92
N LYS A 359 17.50 -0.79 24.70
CA LYS A 359 16.88 -0.49 23.39
C LYS A 359 16.43 0.96 23.28
N CYS A 360 15.93 1.52 24.39
CA CYS A 360 15.50 2.91 24.47
C CYS A 360 15.57 3.35 25.93
N VAL A 361 16.13 4.52 26.21
CA VAL A 361 15.99 5.10 27.56
C VAL A 361 14.59 5.72 27.68
N PRO A 362 13.96 5.70 28.87
CA PRO A 362 12.74 6.44 29.11
C PRO A 362 12.95 7.94 28.85
N TYR A 363 12.09 8.52 28.03
CA TYR A 363 12.08 9.94 27.70
C TYR A 363 10.84 10.65 28.27
N TRP A 364 10.11 9.99 29.18
CA TRP A 364 8.91 10.50 29.85
C TRP A 364 9.12 10.49 31.38
N PRO A 365 8.39 11.32 32.14
CA PRO A 365 8.42 11.29 33.60
C PRO A 365 7.56 10.15 34.17
N ASP A 366 7.74 9.86 35.46
CA ASP A 366 6.88 8.93 36.20
C ASP A 366 5.41 9.41 36.24
N PRO A 367 4.43 8.52 36.44
CA PRO A 367 3.02 8.89 36.49
C PRO A 367 2.71 10.03 37.48
N GLY A 368 2.07 11.10 36.99
CA GLY A 368 1.74 12.28 37.79
C GLY A 368 2.90 13.27 38.00
N ALA A 369 4.12 12.94 37.58
CA ALA A 369 5.28 13.82 37.68
C ALA A 369 5.47 14.66 36.41
N SER A 370 6.22 15.75 36.56
CA SER A 370 6.80 16.51 35.44
C SER A 370 8.32 16.44 35.46
N LYS A 371 8.93 16.57 34.29
CA LYS A 371 10.37 16.58 34.13
C LYS A 371 10.78 17.52 32.99
N GLU A 372 11.87 18.24 33.19
CA GLU A 372 12.49 19.08 32.19
C GLU A 372 13.39 18.26 31.26
N PHE A 373 13.27 18.52 29.96
CA PHE A 373 14.04 17.92 28.88
C PHE A 373 14.52 19.04 27.94
N GLY A 374 15.66 19.65 28.27
CA GLY A 374 16.16 20.82 27.54
C GLY A 374 15.21 22.01 27.73
N SER A 375 14.74 22.60 26.64
CA SER A 375 13.85 23.77 26.64
C SER A 375 12.37 23.44 26.89
N TYR A 376 12.06 22.19 27.22
CA TYR A 376 10.68 21.70 27.37
C TYR A 376 10.44 21.08 28.73
N VAL A 377 9.24 21.23 29.25
CA VAL A 377 8.71 20.45 30.37
C VAL A 377 7.69 19.46 29.83
N VAL A 378 7.84 18.20 30.26
CA VAL A 378 6.90 17.13 29.94
C VAL A 378 6.25 16.66 31.24
N MET A 379 4.93 16.57 31.25
CA MET A 379 4.15 16.09 32.39
C MET A 379 3.38 14.82 32.03
N SER A 380 3.44 13.80 32.88
CA SER A 380 2.64 12.58 32.72
C SER A 380 1.28 12.78 33.37
N ARG A 381 0.23 12.86 32.54
CA ARG A 381 -1.15 13.08 33.01
C ARG A 381 -1.88 11.79 33.31
N ARG A 382 -1.79 10.82 32.40
CA ARG A 382 -2.53 9.56 32.50
C ARG A 382 -1.70 8.43 31.91
N GLU A 383 -1.80 7.26 32.53
CA GLU A 383 -1.26 6.01 32.02
C GLU A 383 -2.37 4.96 31.99
N ARG A 384 -2.44 4.17 30.91
CA ARG A 384 -3.40 3.09 30.74
C ARG A 384 -2.69 1.85 30.22
N ASP A 385 -2.87 0.74 30.91
CA ASP A 385 -2.42 -0.57 30.44
C ASP A 385 -3.51 -1.20 29.57
N ALA A 386 -3.10 -1.69 28.40
CA ALA A 386 -3.86 -2.62 27.57
C ALA A 386 -3.13 -3.99 27.55
N SER A 387 -3.71 -5.00 26.90
CA SER A 387 -3.12 -6.34 26.83
C SER A 387 -1.71 -6.32 26.25
N ASP A 388 -1.54 -5.64 25.12
CA ASP A 388 -0.32 -5.72 24.30
C ASP A 388 0.51 -4.45 24.29
N TYR A 389 -0.04 -3.37 24.83
CA TYR A 389 0.56 -2.05 24.80
C TYR A 389 0.17 -1.22 26.01
N LYS A 390 0.91 -0.14 26.21
CA LYS A 390 0.67 0.88 27.23
C LYS A 390 0.46 2.21 26.56
N VAL A 391 -0.48 2.99 27.06
CA VAL A 391 -0.78 4.34 26.58
C VAL A 391 -0.43 5.34 27.67
N ARG A 392 0.33 6.37 27.31
CA ARG A 392 0.60 7.53 28.16
C ARG A 392 0.07 8.79 27.50
N VAL A 393 -0.71 9.56 28.25
CA VAL A 393 -1.11 10.91 27.87
C VAL A 393 -0.16 11.86 28.58
N LEU A 394 0.63 12.56 27.78
CA LEU A 394 1.65 13.49 28.22
C LEU A 394 1.22 14.91 27.84
N GLU A 395 1.66 15.89 28.61
CA GLU A 395 1.60 17.30 28.22
C GLU A 395 3.00 17.83 27.99
N LEU A 396 3.23 18.39 26.81
CA LEU A 396 4.47 19.01 26.40
C LEU A 396 4.29 20.53 26.36
N ALA A 397 5.13 21.26 27.06
CA ALA A 397 5.14 22.72 27.03
C ALA A 397 6.59 23.25 26.96
N PRO A 398 6.85 24.31 26.19
CA PRO A 398 8.13 24.99 26.21
C PRO A 398 8.27 25.82 27.50
N LEU A 399 9.48 25.91 28.03
CA LEU A 399 9.76 26.61 29.28
C LEU A 399 9.59 28.15 29.16
N ASP A 400 9.79 28.69 27.96
CA ASP A 400 9.79 30.12 27.66
C ASP A 400 8.42 30.69 27.25
N LYS A 401 7.49 29.85 26.77
CA LYS A 401 6.14 30.27 26.31
C LYS A 401 5.06 29.70 27.21
N SER A 402 4.80 30.38 28.33
CA SER A 402 3.71 29.99 29.23
C SER A 402 2.37 30.07 28.50
N GLY A 403 1.75 28.92 28.23
CA GLY A 403 0.43 28.81 27.59
C GLY A 403 0.38 27.95 26.33
N ALA A 404 1.51 27.67 25.69
CA ALA A 404 1.57 26.77 24.54
C ALA A 404 1.74 25.31 25.02
N VAL A 405 0.65 24.68 25.47
CA VAL A 405 0.64 23.28 25.91
C VAL A 405 0.11 22.39 24.79
N ARG A 406 0.79 21.28 24.54
CA ARG A 406 0.35 20.26 23.57
C ARG A 406 0.15 18.92 24.26
N GLU A 407 -0.97 18.28 23.98
CA GLU A 407 -1.24 16.91 24.42
C GLU A 407 -0.52 15.93 23.49
N ILE A 408 0.25 15.01 24.06
CA ILE A 408 1.02 14.00 23.33
C ILE A 408 0.57 12.61 23.80
N TRP A 409 0.16 11.78 22.86
CA TRP A 409 -0.22 10.39 23.11
C TRP A 409 0.94 9.47 22.76
N GLN A 410 1.53 8.83 23.77
CA GLN A 410 2.58 7.86 23.59
C GLN A 410 2.01 6.43 23.72
N TYR A 411 2.20 5.65 22.68
CA TYR A 411 1.76 4.27 22.52
C TYR A 411 2.97 3.34 22.54
N GLN A 412 3.16 2.58 23.61
CA GLN A 412 4.26 1.63 23.76
C GLN A 412 3.77 0.21 23.59
N TYR A 413 4.08 -0.42 22.46
CA TYR A 413 3.79 -1.84 22.21
C TYR A 413 4.81 -2.74 22.93
N LEU A 414 4.30 -3.62 23.80
CA LEU A 414 5.08 -4.42 24.74
C LEU A 414 5.12 -5.92 24.39
N SER A 415 4.18 -6.39 23.56
CA SER A 415 4.06 -7.80 23.17
C SER A 415 4.94 -8.21 21.97
N TRP A 416 5.76 -7.31 21.42
CA TRP A 416 6.68 -7.69 20.34
C TRP A 416 7.82 -8.56 20.89
N PRO A 417 8.06 -9.77 20.34
CA PRO A 417 9.10 -10.65 20.88
C PRO A 417 10.52 -10.16 20.62
N ASP A 418 11.45 -10.54 21.48
CA ASP A 418 12.87 -10.19 21.34
C ASP A 418 13.49 -10.72 20.02
N HIS A 419 13.01 -11.86 19.52
CA HIS A 419 13.40 -12.44 18.24
C HIS A 419 12.18 -12.70 17.37
N GLY A 420 12.30 -12.38 16.09
CA GLY A 420 11.24 -12.60 15.10
C GLY A 420 10.12 -11.56 15.20
N VAL A 421 8.90 -12.06 15.10
CA VAL A 421 7.65 -11.30 14.97
C VAL A 421 6.59 -11.90 15.89
N PRO A 422 5.54 -11.15 16.26
CA PRO A 422 4.37 -11.73 16.92
C PRO A 422 3.83 -12.93 16.14
N VAL A 423 3.32 -13.94 16.85
CA VAL A 423 2.78 -15.17 16.23
C VAL A 423 1.55 -14.84 15.38
N GLU A 424 0.67 -14.00 15.93
CA GLU A 424 -0.56 -13.56 15.27
C GLU A 424 -0.55 -12.04 15.04
N PRO A 425 -1.10 -11.53 13.92
CA PRO A 425 -1.13 -10.10 13.64
C PRO A 425 -2.14 -9.29 14.47
N GLY A 426 -3.18 -9.95 15.00
CA GLY A 426 -4.34 -9.29 15.60
C GLY A 426 -4.01 -8.23 16.67
N GLY A 427 -3.05 -8.50 17.55
CA GLY A 427 -2.62 -7.54 18.57
C GLY A 427 -1.99 -6.27 17.97
N VAL A 428 -1.22 -6.40 16.89
CA VAL A 428 -0.62 -5.26 16.17
C VAL A 428 -1.70 -4.48 15.40
N LEU A 429 -2.66 -5.18 14.78
CA LEU A 429 -3.76 -4.54 14.06
C LEU A 429 -4.68 -3.75 15.00
N SER A 430 -5.03 -4.32 16.16
CA SER A 430 -5.82 -3.63 17.18
C SER A 430 -5.08 -2.40 17.70
N PHE A 431 -3.78 -2.52 17.92
CA PHE A 431 -2.93 -1.42 18.34
C PHE A 431 -2.90 -0.28 17.31
N LEU A 432 -2.67 -0.60 16.03
CA LEU A 432 -2.68 0.39 14.96
C LEU A 432 -4.05 1.04 14.77
N THR A 433 -5.13 0.31 15.00
CA THR A 433 -6.49 0.88 14.95
C THR A 433 -6.66 2.01 15.97
N GLU A 434 -6.25 1.80 17.23
CA GLU A 434 -6.32 2.86 18.26
C GLU A 434 -5.37 4.02 17.96
N VAL A 435 -4.14 3.74 17.53
CA VAL A 435 -3.15 4.77 17.14
C VAL A 435 -3.71 5.65 16.03
N ASN A 436 -4.32 5.05 15.01
CA ASN A 436 -4.89 5.75 13.86
C ASN A 436 -6.12 6.57 14.23
N PHE A 437 -7.02 6.01 15.02
CA PHE A 437 -8.17 6.73 15.56
C PHE A 437 -7.72 8.02 16.28
N ARG A 438 -6.60 7.95 17.00
CA ARG A 438 -6.07 9.07 17.77
C ARG A 438 -5.37 10.09 16.90
N GLN A 439 -4.56 9.64 15.93
CA GLN A 439 -3.96 10.53 14.94
C GLN A 439 -5.03 11.33 14.19
N GLN A 440 -6.13 10.68 13.80
CA GLN A 440 -7.25 11.32 13.08
C GLN A 440 -8.06 12.28 13.95
N ALA A 441 -8.00 12.17 15.28
CA ALA A 441 -8.72 13.05 16.19
C ALA A 441 -8.08 14.45 16.31
N PHE A 442 -6.81 14.61 15.92
CA PHE A 442 -6.12 15.89 15.93
C PHE A 442 -6.23 16.58 14.56
N HIS A 443 -6.83 17.76 14.52
CA HIS A 443 -6.85 18.62 13.33
C HIS A 443 -5.44 19.20 13.09
N ASP A 444 -4.97 19.20 11.85
CA ASP A 444 -3.63 19.69 11.45
C ASP A 444 -2.45 19.10 12.24
N THR A 445 -2.54 17.83 12.67
CA THR A 445 -1.40 17.17 13.33
C THR A 445 -0.24 16.98 12.37
N GLY A 446 0.98 17.17 12.88
CA GLY A 446 2.19 16.78 12.19
C GLY A 446 2.43 15.27 12.18
N PRO A 447 3.63 14.83 11.75
CA PRO A 447 3.94 13.43 11.51
C PRO A 447 3.77 12.52 12.73
N MET A 448 3.35 11.28 12.51
CA MET A 448 3.38 10.25 13.54
C MET A 448 4.82 9.77 13.76
N ILE A 449 5.34 9.91 14.98
CA ILE A 449 6.71 9.47 15.29
C ILE A 449 6.69 7.99 15.64
N ILE A 450 7.42 7.16 14.91
CA ILE A 450 7.50 5.71 15.14
C ILE A 450 8.95 5.30 15.38
N HIS A 451 9.22 4.64 16.51
CA HIS A 451 10.57 4.22 16.87
C HIS A 451 10.61 2.83 17.52
N CYS A 452 11.81 2.25 17.51
CA CYS A 452 12.13 1.01 18.20
C CYS A 452 13.49 1.14 18.88
N SER A 453 14.43 0.24 18.56
CA SER A 453 15.85 0.36 18.93
C SER A 453 16.63 1.11 17.86
N ALA A 454 16.80 0.52 16.67
CA ALA A 454 17.52 1.14 15.54
C ALA A 454 16.62 2.03 14.66
N GLY A 455 15.30 1.93 14.80
CA GLY A 455 14.35 2.66 13.98
C GLY A 455 14.19 2.13 12.55
N ILE A 456 14.41 0.83 12.31
CA ILE A 456 14.39 0.26 10.94
C ILE A 456 13.56 -1.04 10.83
N GLY A 457 13.77 -2.02 11.72
CA GLY A 457 13.11 -3.34 11.64
C GLY A 457 11.63 -3.27 12.04
N ARG A 458 11.35 -3.22 13.35
CA ARG A 458 9.98 -3.13 13.88
C ARG A 458 9.28 -1.84 13.42
N THR A 459 10.00 -0.71 13.48
CA THR A 459 9.54 0.59 12.96
C THR A 459 9.10 0.48 11.49
N GLY A 460 9.96 -0.04 10.60
CA GLY A 460 9.59 -0.18 9.19
C GLY A 460 8.46 -1.16 8.95
N THR A 461 8.37 -2.22 9.75
CA THR A 461 7.25 -3.17 9.69
C THR A 461 5.93 -2.49 10.02
N ILE A 462 5.87 -1.71 11.10
CA ILE A 462 4.68 -0.96 11.51
C ILE A 462 4.32 0.12 10.48
N VAL A 463 5.28 0.92 10.01
CA VAL A 463 5.05 1.96 8.99
C VAL A 463 4.43 1.35 7.72
N VAL A 464 4.98 0.24 7.23
CA VAL A 464 4.49 -0.40 6.00
C VAL A 464 3.10 -1.00 6.20
N ILE A 465 2.85 -1.66 7.33
CA ILE A 465 1.51 -2.17 7.65
C ILE A 465 0.50 -1.01 7.69
N ASP A 466 0.83 0.09 8.36
CA ASP A 466 -0.06 1.25 8.47
C ASP A 466 -0.39 1.87 7.10
N MET A 467 0.63 2.07 6.25
CA MET A 467 0.45 2.59 4.89
C MET A 467 -0.44 1.70 4.02
N LEU A 468 -0.29 0.38 4.13
CA LEU A 468 -1.08 -0.59 3.36
C LEU A 468 -2.53 -0.65 3.86
N ILE A 469 -2.74 -0.64 5.18
CA ILE A 469 -4.07 -0.56 5.79
C ILE A 469 -4.78 0.74 5.39
N GLU A 470 -4.08 1.86 5.43
CA GLU A 470 -4.63 3.15 4.99
C GLU A 470 -5.01 3.09 3.50
N THR A 471 -4.13 2.53 2.66
CA THR A 471 -4.40 2.36 1.22
C THR A 471 -5.66 1.51 0.98
N ILE A 472 -5.80 0.38 1.67
CA ILE A 472 -6.96 -0.52 1.55
C ILE A 472 -8.22 0.14 2.11
N SER A 473 -8.13 0.79 3.26
CA SER A 473 -9.27 1.49 3.89
C SER A 473 -9.77 2.64 3.02
N SER A 474 -8.88 3.36 2.34
CA SER A 474 -9.24 4.47 1.46
C SER A 474 -9.72 4.03 0.08
N LYS A 475 -9.16 2.97 -0.50
CA LYS A 475 -9.45 2.54 -1.88
C LYS A 475 -10.44 1.36 -1.98
N GLY A 476 -10.69 0.66 -0.88
CA GLY A 476 -11.48 -0.57 -0.83
C GLY A 476 -10.64 -1.84 -0.96
N VAL A 477 -11.25 -2.98 -0.65
CA VAL A 477 -10.60 -4.31 -0.62
C VAL A 477 -10.22 -4.87 -1.99
N ASP A 478 -10.73 -4.28 -3.08
CA ASP A 478 -10.40 -4.64 -4.47
C ASP A 478 -9.27 -3.79 -5.07
N CYS A 479 -8.56 -3.01 -4.26
CA CYS A 479 -7.45 -2.21 -4.76
C CYS A 479 -6.22 -3.06 -5.07
N ASP A 480 -5.37 -2.58 -5.98
CA ASP A 480 -4.03 -3.14 -6.17
C ASP A 480 -3.10 -2.75 -5.01
N ILE A 481 -2.38 -3.73 -4.48
CA ILE A 481 -1.32 -3.54 -3.50
C ILE A 481 -0.02 -4.20 -3.99
N ASP A 482 1.11 -3.63 -3.58
CA ASP A 482 2.44 -4.17 -3.89
C ASP A 482 3.35 -4.00 -2.67
N ILE A 483 3.39 -5.04 -1.83
CA ILE A 483 4.09 -4.99 -0.54
C ILE A 483 5.59 -4.80 -0.74
N GLN A 484 6.19 -5.48 -1.73
CA GLN A 484 7.61 -5.33 -2.03
C GLN A 484 7.95 -3.88 -2.45
N LYS A 485 7.18 -3.29 -3.37
CA LYS A 485 7.41 -1.90 -3.78
C LYS A 485 7.14 -0.90 -2.67
N CYS A 486 6.14 -1.14 -1.81
CA CYS A 486 5.90 -0.30 -0.64
C CYS A 486 7.13 -0.30 0.29
N ILE A 487 7.71 -1.48 0.54
CA ILE A 487 8.94 -1.59 1.35
C ILE A 487 10.12 -0.91 0.66
N GLN A 488 10.30 -1.11 -0.65
CA GLN A 488 11.34 -0.44 -1.42
C GLN A 488 11.21 1.09 -1.30
N MET A 489 10.01 1.63 -1.44
CA MET A 489 9.72 3.06 -1.35
C MET A 489 10.05 3.64 0.03
N VAL A 490 9.76 2.91 1.13
CA VAL A 490 10.18 3.37 2.47
C VAL A 490 11.68 3.20 2.69
N ARG A 491 12.31 2.18 2.08
CA ARG A 491 13.78 1.97 2.11
C ARG A 491 14.55 3.05 1.37
N GLU A 492 13.94 3.74 0.42
CA GLU A 492 14.51 4.93 -0.23
C GLU A 492 14.48 6.17 0.67
N GLN A 493 13.71 6.16 1.75
CA GLN A 493 13.58 7.28 2.70
C GLN A 493 14.33 7.00 4.01
N ARG A 494 14.48 5.74 4.40
CA ARG A 494 15.37 5.35 5.50
C ARG A 494 15.98 3.99 5.23
N SER A 495 17.30 3.88 5.39
CA SER A 495 18.01 2.63 5.08
C SER A 495 17.50 1.45 5.93
N GLY A 496 17.33 0.28 5.29
CA GLY A 496 17.06 -0.98 5.98
C GLY A 496 15.68 -1.12 6.62
N MET A 497 14.69 -0.33 6.23
CA MET A 497 13.30 -0.52 6.69
C MET A 497 12.82 -1.95 6.38
N VAL A 498 12.30 -2.64 7.41
CA VAL A 498 12.00 -4.10 7.39
C VAL A 498 13.28 -4.93 7.22
N GLN A 499 13.73 -5.61 8.27
CA GLN A 499 15.08 -6.18 8.35
C GLN A 499 15.17 -7.69 8.08
N THR A 500 14.06 -8.42 8.19
CA THR A 500 14.08 -9.89 8.12
C THR A 500 12.92 -10.43 7.30
N GLU A 501 13.11 -11.61 6.71
CA GLU A 501 12.03 -12.34 6.02
C GLU A 501 10.83 -12.56 6.94
N ALA A 502 11.05 -12.84 8.24
CA ALA A 502 9.96 -13.00 9.20
C ALA A 502 9.08 -11.73 9.31
N GLN A 503 9.69 -10.55 9.28
CA GLN A 503 8.97 -9.27 9.25
C GLN A 503 8.27 -9.06 7.91
N TYR A 504 8.92 -9.38 6.80
CA TYR A 504 8.33 -9.33 5.47
C TYR A 504 7.06 -10.20 5.38
N ARG A 505 7.14 -11.46 5.81
CA ARG A 505 6.00 -12.38 5.90
C ARG A 505 4.92 -11.86 6.86
N PHE A 506 5.32 -11.31 8.01
CA PHE A 506 4.36 -10.75 8.97
C PHE A 506 3.53 -9.60 8.40
N ILE A 507 4.10 -8.76 7.52
CA ILE A 507 3.35 -7.71 6.82
C ILE A 507 2.22 -8.32 5.97
N TYR A 508 2.53 -9.37 5.19
CA TYR A 508 1.51 -10.07 4.41
C TYR A 508 0.39 -10.65 5.29
N LEU A 509 0.74 -11.28 6.42
CA LEU A 509 -0.24 -11.84 7.34
C LEU A 509 -1.11 -10.75 8.00
N ALA A 510 -0.51 -9.63 8.38
CA ALA A 510 -1.24 -8.49 8.94
C ALA A 510 -2.24 -7.89 7.95
N VAL A 511 -1.80 -7.69 6.70
CA VAL A 511 -2.68 -7.18 5.63
C VAL A 511 -3.79 -8.17 5.32
N LYS A 512 -3.49 -9.47 5.25
CA LYS A 512 -4.50 -10.54 5.08
C LYS A 512 -5.57 -10.47 6.15
N GLN A 513 -5.18 -10.47 7.43
CA GLN A 513 -6.14 -10.45 8.54
C GLN A 513 -6.94 -9.13 8.58
N HIS A 514 -6.34 -8.00 8.19
CA HIS A 514 -7.06 -6.74 8.06
C HIS A 514 -8.16 -6.82 6.99
N ILE A 515 -7.86 -7.38 5.82
CA ILE A 515 -8.84 -7.55 4.73
C ILE A 515 -9.97 -8.49 5.15
N GLU A 516 -9.66 -9.63 5.77
CA GLU A 516 -10.68 -10.55 6.32
C GLU A 516 -11.61 -9.83 7.31
N SER A 517 -11.06 -8.92 8.13
CA SER A 517 -11.83 -8.12 9.08
C SER A 517 -12.72 -7.08 8.39
N GLU A 518 -12.25 -6.41 7.35
CA GLU A 518 -13.04 -5.45 6.57
C GLU A 518 -14.16 -6.13 5.79
N GLU A 519 -13.90 -7.30 5.19
CA GLU A 519 -14.94 -8.09 4.52
C GLU A 519 -16.02 -8.56 5.49
N ALA A 520 -15.64 -9.00 6.69
CA ALA A 520 -16.59 -9.39 7.73
C ALA A 520 -17.46 -8.20 8.19
N LYS A 521 -16.87 -7.00 8.37
CA LYS A 521 -17.62 -5.77 8.69
C LYS A 521 -18.61 -5.39 7.59
N SER A 522 -18.21 -5.50 6.32
CA SER A 522 -19.06 -5.20 5.17
C SER A 522 -20.24 -6.16 5.08
N LYS A 523 -20.03 -7.47 5.28
CA LYS A 523 -21.11 -8.47 5.32
C LYS A 523 -22.11 -8.18 6.45
N ALA A 524 -21.63 -7.87 7.65
CA ALA A 524 -22.49 -7.56 8.79
C ALA A 524 -23.37 -6.31 8.55
N ARG A 525 -22.85 -5.26 7.90
CA ARG A 525 -23.63 -4.07 7.55
C ARG A 525 -24.76 -4.38 6.57
N MET A 526 -24.53 -5.29 5.61
CA MET A 526 -25.56 -5.70 4.65
C MET A 526 -26.70 -6.47 5.30
N GLU A 527 -26.39 -7.36 6.26
CA GLU A 527 -27.41 -8.10 7.02
C GLU A 527 -28.30 -7.14 7.82
N THR A 528 -27.72 -6.09 8.43
CA THR A 528 -28.51 -5.09 9.16
C THR A 528 -29.37 -4.20 8.25
N ASP A 529 -28.88 -3.84 7.07
CA ASP A 529 -29.65 -3.04 6.10
C ASP A 529 -30.81 -3.83 5.47
N THR A 530 -30.66 -5.15 5.36
CA THR A 530 -31.71 -6.04 4.83
C THR A 530 -32.77 -6.41 5.87
N GLU A 531 -32.43 -6.48 7.16
CA GLU A 531 -33.41 -6.73 8.23
C GLU A 531 -34.31 -5.51 8.53
N TYR A 532 -33.82 -4.28 8.36
CA TYR A 532 -34.56 -3.05 8.70
C TYR A 532 -35.07 -2.24 7.50
N GLY A 533 -34.80 -2.68 6.26
CA GLY A 533 -35.14 -1.99 5.01
C GLY A 533 -36.63 -1.73 4.74
N ASN A 534 -37.54 -2.14 5.63
CA ASN A 534 -39.00 -1.94 5.50
C ASN A 534 -39.64 -1.10 6.61
N LEU A 535 -38.89 -0.48 7.53
CA LEU A 535 -39.46 0.41 8.54
C LEU A 535 -39.01 1.85 8.32
N SER A 536 -39.89 2.65 7.71
CA SER A 536 -39.74 4.10 7.71
C SER A 536 -39.90 4.63 9.14
N ILE A 537 -38.80 4.99 9.80
CA ILE A 537 -38.86 5.80 11.01
C ILE A 537 -39.15 7.24 10.57
N GLN A 538 -40.44 7.55 10.41
CA GLN A 538 -40.90 8.93 10.40
C GLN A 538 -40.68 9.52 11.80
N HIS A 539 -39.56 10.21 12.02
CA HIS A 539 -39.45 11.15 13.13
C HIS A 539 -40.39 12.34 12.88
N ARG A 540 -41.67 12.20 13.26
CA ARG A 540 -42.54 13.36 13.49
C ARG A 540 -42.08 14.03 14.79
N HIS A 541 -41.18 15.01 14.67
CA HIS A 541 -41.06 16.04 15.69
C HIS A 541 -42.34 16.88 15.69
N GLN A 542 -43.25 16.62 16.64
CA GLN A 542 -44.25 17.61 17.03
C GLN A 542 -43.51 18.76 17.72
N MET A 543 -43.53 19.95 17.10
CA MET A 543 -43.09 21.19 17.75
C MET A 543 -44.07 21.53 18.88
N ALA A 544 -43.60 21.45 20.12
CA ALA A 544 -44.32 21.99 21.26
C ALA A 544 -44.24 23.53 21.24
N SER A 545 -45.36 24.16 20.89
CA SER A 545 -45.56 25.61 21.05
C SER A 545 -45.65 25.96 22.54
N ARG A 546 -44.69 26.75 23.05
CA ARG A 546 -44.79 27.43 24.34
C ARG A 546 -45.74 28.63 24.18
N LYS A 547 -46.93 28.54 24.79
CA LYS A 547 -47.75 29.72 25.08
C LYS A 547 -47.08 30.53 26.18
N SER A 548 -46.85 31.82 25.93
CA SER A 548 -46.59 32.81 26.98
C SER A 548 -47.91 33.16 27.66
N SER A 549 -47.96 33.03 28.98
CA SER A 549 -49.04 33.60 29.79
C SER A 549 -48.59 34.96 30.29
N LYS A 550 -49.48 35.95 30.14
CA LYS A 550 -49.50 37.19 30.92
C LYS A 550 -49.96 36.91 32.34
#